data_AF-A0A974NGH8-F1
#
_entry.id   AF-A0A974NGH8-F1
#
_cell.length_a   1.000
_cell.length_b   1.000
_cell.length_c   1.000
_cell.angle_alpha   90.00
_cell.angle_beta   90.00
_cell.angle_gamma   90.00
#
_symmetry.space_group_name_H-M   'P 1'
#
loop_
_entity.id
_entity.type
_entity.pdbx_description
1 polymer ?
#
loop_
_entity_poly.entity_id
_entity_poly.type
_entity_poly.pdbx_seq_one_letter_code
_entity_poly.pdbx_strand_id
1 'polypeptide(L)'
;MTKRNKIFKYAKEKYGSKLDYPWKKYPDYAVLRHTNTHKWYGLVINIQKKKLGLKGEDSIDIVNLKMPPELIGSLQQSKGFLPAYHMNKEHWITILLDGTVAMEEIYNLIDMSYKLTKK
;
A
#
# COMPACT_ATOMS: atom_id res chain seq x y z
N MET A 1 8.03 -7.29 -14.91
CA MET A 1 7.89 -7.29 -13.44
C MET A 1 6.65 -6.49 -13.06
N THR A 2 5.73 -7.06 -12.28
CA THR A 2 4.48 -6.39 -11.83
C THR A 2 4.78 -5.22 -10.89
N LYS A 3 3.85 -4.27 -10.72
CA LYS A 3 4.01 -3.16 -9.76
C LYS A 3 4.21 -3.65 -8.33
N ARG A 4 3.45 -4.67 -7.91
CA ARG A 4 3.66 -5.42 -6.66
C ARG A 4 5.10 -5.86 -6.47
N ASN A 5 5.67 -6.57 -7.46
CA ASN A 5 7.05 -7.06 -7.36
C ASN A 5 8.07 -5.90 -7.33
N LYS A 6 7.79 -4.80 -8.03
CA LYS A 6 8.59 -3.57 -7.97
C LYS A 6 8.55 -2.92 -6.59
N ILE A 7 7.41 -2.92 -5.89
CA ILE A 7 7.28 -2.43 -4.51
C ILE A 7 8.08 -3.31 -3.56
N PHE A 8 7.95 -4.63 -3.66
CA PHE A 8 8.68 -5.58 -2.82
C PHE A 8 10.19 -5.47 -3.00
N LYS A 9 10.64 -5.38 -4.26
CA LYS A 9 12.04 -5.14 -4.59
C LYS A 9 12.55 -3.83 -3.97
N TYR A 10 11.81 -2.74 -4.16
CA TYR A 10 12.17 -1.43 -3.60
C TYR A 10 12.26 -1.43 -2.07
N ALA A 11 11.26 -2.00 -1.39
CA ALA A 11 11.24 -2.12 0.07
C ALA A 11 12.43 -2.94 0.59
N LYS A 12 12.75 -4.05 -0.08
CA LYS A 12 13.89 -4.90 0.27
C LYS A 12 15.22 -4.19 0.05
N GLU A 13 15.43 -3.59 -1.12
CA GLU A 13 16.70 -2.96 -1.50
C GLU A 13 16.98 -1.68 -0.71
N LYS A 14 15.95 -0.85 -0.47
CA LYS A 14 16.13 0.44 0.22
C LYS A 14 16.14 0.32 1.74
N TYR A 15 15.31 -0.55 2.31
CA TYR A 15 15.08 -0.62 3.75
C TYR A 15 15.51 -1.93 4.40
N GLY A 16 15.93 -2.93 3.62
CA GLY A 16 16.19 -4.27 4.14
C GLY A 16 14.92 -4.94 4.68
N SER A 17 13.74 -4.46 4.29
CA SER A 17 12.48 -4.95 4.85
C SER A 17 12.19 -6.38 4.43
N LYS A 18 11.75 -7.18 5.40
CA LYS A 18 11.21 -8.51 5.15
C LYS A 18 9.73 -8.38 4.80
N LEU A 19 9.30 -9.11 3.77
CA LEU A 19 7.88 -9.32 3.51
C LEU A 19 7.33 -10.27 4.58
N ASP A 20 6.21 -9.89 5.17
CA ASP A 20 5.50 -10.70 6.15
C ASP A 20 4.14 -11.11 5.57
N TYR A 21 3.68 -12.33 5.86
CA TYR A 21 2.44 -12.92 5.32
C TYR A 21 1.58 -13.43 6.49
N PRO A 22 0.93 -12.53 7.25
CA PRO A 22 0.28 -12.91 8.51
C PRO A 22 -0.93 -13.83 8.33
N TRP A 23 -1.55 -13.83 7.14
CA TRP A 23 -2.82 -14.49 6.91
C TRP A 23 -2.66 -15.79 6.11
N LYS A 24 -2.79 -16.95 6.79
CA LYS A 24 -2.77 -18.28 6.14
C LYS A 24 -3.79 -18.42 5.00
N LYS A 25 -4.96 -17.81 5.16
CA LYS A 25 -6.06 -17.85 4.17
C LYS A 25 -5.75 -17.01 2.92
N TYR A 26 -4.89 -16.00 3.04
CA TYR A 26 -4.56 -15.06 1.97
C TYR A 26 -3.03 -15.01 1.82
N PRO A 27 -2.41 -16.06 1.24
CA PRO A 27 -0.96 -16.20 1.18
C PRO A 27 -0.29 -15.15 0.28
N ASP A 28 -1.07 -14.45 -0.54
CA ASP A 28 -0.63 -13.37 -1.40
C ASP A 28 -0.72 -11.99 -0.72
N TYR A 29 -1.28 -11.89 0.49
CA TYR A 29 -1.37 -10.63 1.22
C TYR A 29 -0.06 -10.41 1.99
N ALA A 30 0.67 -9.36 1.61
CA ALA A 30 1.99 -9.07 2.13
C ALA A 30 1.99 -7.76 2.93
N VAL A 31 2.61 -7.79 4.09
CA VAL A 31 2.87 -6.60 4.91
C VAL A 31 4.31 -6.15 4.68
N LEU A 32 4.47 -4.85 4.47
CA LEU A 32 5.76 -4.17 4.53
C LEU A 32 6.00 -3.72 5.98
N ARG A 33 7.07 -4.24 6.59
CA ARG A 33 7.32 -4.13 8.03
C ARG A 33 8.72 -3.58 8.31
N HIS A 34 8.82 -2.72 9.32
CA HIS A 34 10.11 -2.31 9.89
C HIS A 34 10.81 -3.51 10.52
N THR A 35 12.09 -3.73 10.18
CA THR A 35 12.85 -4.87 10.70
C THR A 35 13.05 -4.81 12.22
N ASN A 36 13.20 -3.59 12.78
CA ASN A 36 13.53 -3.41 14.19
C ASN A 36 12.28 -3.31 15.09
N THR A 37 11.26 -2.54 14.68
CA THR A 37 10.09 -2.25 15.52
C THR A 37 8.90 -3.15 15.22
N HIS A 38 8.99 -3.95 14.15
CA HIS A 38 7.88 -4.72 13.61
C HIS A 38 6.64 -3.89 13.24
N LYS A 39 6.72 -2.55 13.19
CA LYS A 39 5.58 -1.71 12.78
C LYS A 39 5.34 -1.82 11.29
N TRP A 40 4.07 -1.78 10.90
CA TRP A 40 3.66 -1.84 9.51
C TRP A 40 3.78 -0.44 8.89
N TYR A 41 4.31 -0.39 7.68
CA TYR A 41 4.31 0.83 6.87
C TYR A 41 3.71 0.60 5.49
N GLY A 42 3.31 -0.63 5.17
CA GLY A 42 2.57 -0.90 3.96
C GLY A 42 1.84 -2.23 4.02
N LEU A 43 0.75 -2.34 3.28
CA LEU A 43 0.00 -3.58 3.12
C LEU A 43 -0.35 -3.73 1.65
N VAL A 44 0.20 -4.75 0.99
CA VAL A 44 0.01 -5.06 -0.43
C VAL A 44 -0.87 -6.29 -0.56
N ILE A 45 -2.06 -6.14 -1.17
CA ILE A 45 -3.05 -7.21 -1.26
C ILE A 45 -3.71 -7.24 -2.63
N ASN A 46 -4.28 -8.39 -3.01
CA ASN A 46 -5.11 -8.53 -4.20
C ASN A 46 -6.58 -8.62 -3.79
N ILE A 47 -7.44 -7.78 -4.35
CA ILE A 47 -8.84 -7.74 -3.91
C ILE A 47 -9.82 -7.46 -5.04
N GLN A 48 -11.03 -8.02 -4.95
CA GLN A 48 -12.12 -7.75 -5.88
C GLN A 48 -12.45 -6.26 -5.93
N LYS A 49 -12.52 -5.69 -7.14
CA LYS A 49 -12.82 -4.28 -7.39
C LYS A 49 -14.09 -3.79 -6.68
N LYS A 50 -15.14 -4.60 -6.65
CA LYS A 50 -16.41 -4.26 -5.96
C LYS A 50 -16.24 -3.98 -4.46
N LYS A 51 -15.27 -4.60 -3.79
CA LYS A 51 -14.97 -4.34 -2.37
C LYS A 51 -14.35 -2.96 -2.14
N LEU A 52 -13.85 -2.33 -3.20
CA LEU A 52 -13.31 -0.98 -3.22
C LEU A 52 -14.33 0.05 -3.78
N GLY A 53 -15.57 -0.36 -4.06
CA GLY A 53 -16.57 0.49 -4.71
C GLY A 53 -16.32 0.72 -6.21
N LEU A 54 -15.41 -0.03 -6.83
CA LEU A 54 -15.11 0.04 -8.25
C LEU A 54 -16.02 -0.91 -9.05
N LYS A 55 -16.30 -0.57 -10.31
CA LYS A 55 -17.02 -1.46 -11.24
C LYS A 55 -16.13 -2.64 -11.67
N GLY A 56 -16.74 -3.79 -11.88
CA GLY A 56 -16.09 -5.03 -12.33
C GLY A 56 -16.02 -6.11 -11.26
N GLU A 57 -15.97 -7.36 -11.72
CA GLU A 57 -15.88 -8.55 -10.86
C GLU A 57 -14.43 -9.06 -10.71
N ASP A 58 -13.49 -8.51 -11.50
CA ASP A 58 -12.09 -8.88 -11.43
C ASP A 58 -11.38 -8.28 -10.20
N SER A 59 -10.23 -8.87 -9.86
CA SER A 59 -9.41 -8.42 -8.74
C SER A 59 -8.31 -7.46 -9.18
N ILE A 60 -7.93 -6.58 -8.27
CA ILE A 60 -6.89 -5.58 -8.46
C ILE A 60 -5.89 -5.63 -7.31
N ASP A 61 -4.62 -5.44 -7.61
CA ASP A 61 -3.59 -5.23 -6.61
C ASP A 61 -3.66 -3.81 -6.06
N ILE A 62 -3.58 -3.68 -4.74
CA ILE A 62 -3.53 -2.39 -4.05
C ILE A 62 -2.38 -2.35 -3.06
N VAL A 63 -1.98 -1.13 -2.68
CA VAL A 63 -1.14 -0.91 -1.50
C VAL A 63 -1.81 0.10 -0.57
N ASN A 64 -1.93 -0.24 0.71
CA ASN A 64 -2.26 0.71 1.76
C ASN A 64 -0.97 1.31 2.32
N LEU A 65 -0.91 2.62 2.45
CA LEU A 65 0.23 3.35 3.02
C LEU A 65 -0.25 4.34 4.08
N LYS A 66 0.55 4.52 5.13
CA LYS A 66 0.27 5.50 6.18
C LYS A 66 0.64 6.89 5.69
N MET A 67 -0.27 7.84 5.82
CA MET A 67 -0.11 9.22 5.36
C MET A 67 -0.42 10.21 6.48
N PRO A 68 0.09 11.46 6.39
CA PRO A 68 -0.38 12.56 7.22
C PRO A 68 -1.86 12.82 6.91
N PRO A 69 -2.74 12.98 7.93
CA PRO A 69 -4.17 13.24 7.73
C PRO A 69 -4.46 14.40 6.78
N GLU A 70 -3.64 15.45 6.83
CA GLU A 70 -3.75 16.65 6.02
C GLU A 70 -3.55 16.39 4.51
N LEU A 71 -2.86 15.31 4.13
CA LEU A 71 -2.65 14.95 2.72
C LEU A 71 -3.71 14.00 2.16
N ILE A 72 -4.45 13.30 3.01
CA ILE A 72 -5.43 12.28 2.60
C ILE A 72 -6.47 12.86 1.63
N GLY A 73 -7.05 14.01 2.00
CA GLY A 73 -8.10 14.64 1.19
C GLY A 73 -7.62 15.08 -0.20
N SER A 74 -6.40 15.63 -0.28
CA SER A 74 -5.81 16.06 -1.56
C SER A 74 -5.47 14.88 -2.46
N LEU A 75 -4.87 13.82 -1.91
CA LEU A 75 -4.53 12.62 -2.68
C LEU A 75 -5.78 11.94 -3.26
N GLN A 76 -6.88 11.87 -2.49
CA GLN A 76 -8.14 11.26 -2.95
C GLN A 76 -8.85 12.04 -4.07
N GLN A 77 -8.44 13.28 -4.37
CA GLN A 77 -8.93 14.01 -5.56
C GLN A 77 -8.29 13.49 -6.86
N SER A 78 -7.16 12.78 -6.75
CA SER A 78 -6.44 12.22 -7.88
C SER A 78 -6.90 10.80 -8.20
N LYS A 79 -6.87 10.43 -9.47
CA LYS A 79 -7.22 9.05 -9.89
C LYS A 79 -6.23 8.05 -9.30
N GLY A 80 -6.72 6.87 -8.95
CA GLY A 80 -5.89 5.78 -8.42
C GLY A 80 -5.70 5.82 -6.90
N PHE A 81 -6.24 6.82 -6.22
CA PHE A 81 -6.28 6.92 -4.76
C PHE A 81 -7.69 6.71 -4.24
N LEU A 82 -7.84 5.87 -3.22
CA LEU A 82 -9.12 5.55 -2.59
C LEU A 82 -9.00 5.66 -1.06
N PRO A 83 -10.14 5.79 -0.35
CA PRO A 83 -10.15 5.61 1.10
C PRO A 83 -9.49 4.29 1.52
N ALA A 84 -8.84 4.30 2.69
CA ALA A 84 -8.15 3.11 3.19
C ALA A 84 -9.07 1.88 3.26
N TYR A 85 -8.58 0.77 2.71
CA TYR A 85 -9.24 -0.53 2.83
C TYR A 85 -8.71 -1.27 4.07
N HIS A 86 -9.59 -1.69 4.99
CA HIS A 86 -9.26 -2.35 6.28
C HIS A 86 -8.36 -1.57 7.25
N MET A 87 -7.86 -0.38 6.90
CA MET A 87 -7.03 0.46 7.75
C MET A 87 -7.79 1.72 8.19
N ASN A 88 -7.24 2.45 9.17
CA ASN A 88 -7.83 3.72 9.62
C ASN A 88 -7.78 4.76 8.46
N LYS A 89 -8.94 5.22 8.01
CA LYS A 89 -9.10 6.14 6.87
C LYS A 89 -8.54 7.55 7.11
N GLU A 90 -8.32 7.95 8.35
CA GLU A 90 -7.72 9.24 8.70
C GLU A 90 -6.19 9.23 8.54
N HIS A 91 -5.58 8.05 8.63
CA HIS A 91 -4.12 7.91 8.66
C HIS A 91 -3.56 7.04 7.55
N TRP A 92 -4.41 6.43 6.73
CA TRP A 92 -4.01 5.52 5.67
C TRP A 92 -4.76 5.84 4.39
N ILE A 93 -4.13 5.49 3.27
CA ILE A 93 -4.73 5.62 1.94
C ILE A 93 -4.52 4.32 1.16
N THR A 94 -5.48 3.98 0.31
CA THR A 94 -5.38 2.89 -0.66
C THR A 94 -4.89 3.44 -1.99
N ILE A 95 -3.88 2.82 -2.59
CA ILE A 95 -3.38 3.16 -3.93
C ILE A 95 -3.60 1.95 -4.86
N LEU A 96 -4.20 2.20 -6.02
CA LEU A 96 -4.40 1.20 -7.06
C LEU A 96 -3.09 0.91 -7.81
N LEU A 97 -2.76 -0.38 -7.97
CA LEU A 97 -1.56 -0.83 -8.68
C LEU A 97 -1.87 -1.22 -10.14
N ASP A 98 -2.81 -0.53 -10.79
CA ASP A 98 -3.29 -0.78 -12.15
C ASP A 98 -2.58 0.02 -13.25
N GLY A 99 -1.76 1.01 -12.88
CA GLY A 99 -1.13 1.91 -13.85
C GLY A 99 -1.48 3.38 -13.65
N THR A 100 -2.58 3.67 -12.96
CA THR A 100 -3.09 5.03 -12.78
C THR A 100 -2.12 5.94 -12.04
N VAL A 101 -1.45 5.42 -11.01
CA VAL A 101 -0.41 6.15 -10.25
C VAL A 101 0.98 5.71 -10.74
N ALA A 102 1.86 6.68 -10.99
CA ALA A 102 3.22 6.43 -11.44
C ALA A 102 4.03 5.65 -10.38
N MET A 103 4.96 4.79 -10.83
CA MET A 103 5.76 4.01 -9.88
C MET A 103 6.65 4.88 -8.99
N GLU A 104 7.18 5.98 -9.52
CA GLU A 104 7.99 6.94 -8.78
C GLU A 104 7.20 7.59 -7.64
N GLU A 105 5.96 7.99 -7.90
CA GLU A 105 5.06 8.53 -6.89
C GLU A 105 4.75 7.48 -5.81
N ILE A 106 4.47 6.23 -6.20
CA ILE A 106 4.27 5.13 -5.24
C ILE A 106 5.51 4.96 -4.35
N TYR A 107 6.73 5.05 -4.89
CA TYR A 107 7.96 4.97 -4.10
C TYR A 107 8.10 6.14 -3.12
N ASN A 108 7.80 7.37 -3.55
CA ASN A 108 7.82 8.54 -2.67
C ASN A 108 6.81 8.41 -1.51
N LEU A 109 5.63 7.86 -1.78
CA LEU A 109 4.61 7.62 -0.76
C LEU A 109 5.00 6.47 0.19
N ILE A 110 5.67 5.43 -0.32
CA ILE A 110 6.25 4.37 0.52
C ILE A 110 7.29 4.96 1.47
N ASP A 111 8.17 5.84 0.96
CA ASP A 111 9.18 6.52 1.77
C ASP A 111 8.55 7.34 2.89
N MET A 112 7.48 8.06 2.59
CA MET A 112 6.73 8.84 3.56
C MET A 112 6.12 7.94 4.65
N SER A 113 5.42 6.89 4.23
CA SER A 113 4.81 5.93 5.15
C SER A 113 5.85 5.26 6.06
N TYR A 114 7.00 4.87 5.50
CA TYR A 114 8.13 4.32 6.25
C TYR A 114 8.62 5.29 7.32
N LYS A 115 8.84 6.57 6.97
CA LYS A 115 9.27 7.61 7.92
C LYS A 115 8.25 7.83 9.04
N LEU A 116 6.96 7.89 8.72
CA LEU A 116 5.86 8.09 9.68
C LEU A 116 5.70 6.96 10.71
N THR A 117 6.30 5.80 10.44
CA THR A 117 6.16 4.58 11.24
C THR A 117 7.46 4.08 11.85
N LYS A 118 8.57 4.83 11.66
CA LYS A 118 9.93 4.44 12.09
C LYS A 118 10.16 4.47 13.60
N LYS A 119 9.32 5.21 14.35
CA LYS A 119 9.39 5.28 15.82
C LYS A 119 9.08 3.95 16.49
#